data_AF-A0A1E1K8A7-F1
#
_entry.id   AF-A0A1E1K8A7-F1
#
_cell.length_a   1.000
_cell.length_b   1.000
_cell.length_c   1.000
_cell.angle_alpha   90.00
_cell.angle_beta   90.00
_cell.angle_gamma   90.00
#
_symmetry.space_group_name_H-M   'P 1'
#
loop_
_entity.id
_entity.type
_entity.pdbx_description
1 polymer ?
#
loop_
_entity_poly.entity_id
_entity_poly.type
_entity_poly.pdbx_seq_one_letter_code
_entity_poly.pdbx_strand_id
1 'polypeptide(L)'
;MKCPELIINYLEGIKKFYSDLVEGDEHAMQKIDPATVKAMELRAPRASTKDAKFLYGKIYGARIFSAFSDPERAEIWRRLQMFEGLVPSLDTFFNDVLYLELLVDSVRRLTQIPNNASLIEALQKRFTGVNQEDGLIRIQRTEDAFVH
;
A
#
# COMPACT_ATOMS: atom_id res chain seq x y z
N MET A 1 15.65 -4.82 6.44
CA MET A 1 15.36 -4.96 5.00
C MET A 1 16.39 -4.23 4.12
N LYS A 2 17.18 -4.96 3.32
CA LYS A 2 18.21 -4.41 2.39
C LYS A 2 17.66 -4.15 0.97
N CYS A 3 16.55 -3.44 0.89
CA CYS A 3 15.94 -3.04 -0.38
C CYS A 3 15.32 -1.63 -0.22
N PRO A 4 16.12 -0.56 -0.36
CA PRO A 4 15.66 0.82 -0.19
C PRO A 4 14.47 1.18 -1.10
N GLU A 5 14.41 0.61 -2.30
CA GLU A 5 13.37 0.86 -3.29
C GLU A 5 11.99 0.43 -2.78
N LEU A 6 11.90 -0.74 -2.14
CA LEU A 6 10.66 -1.22 -1.53
C LEU A 6 10.27 -0.40 -0.29
N ILE A 7 11.27 0.05 0.50
CA ILE A 7 11.03 0.96 1.64
C ILE A 7 10.40 2.26 1.15
N ILE A 8 11.04 2.89 0.17
CA ILE A 8 10.62 4.19 -0.38
C ILE A 8 9.22 4.06 -0.97
N ASN A 9 8.97 3.05 -1.81
CA ASN A 9 7.67 2.83 -2.42
C ASN A 9 6.54 2.64 -1.38
N TYR A 10 6.81 1.92 -0.28
CA TYR A 10 5.83 1.77 0.79
C TYR A 10 5.55 3.11 1.48
N LEU A 11 6.60 3.84 1.89
CA LEU A 11 6.47 5.13 2.58
C LEU A 11 5.77 6.18 1.69
N GLU A 12 6.07 6.20 0.39
CA GLU A 12 5.38 7.02 -0.60
C GLU A 12 3.90 6.65 -0.70
N GLY A 13 3.56 5.36 -0.65
CA GLY A 13 2.18 4.88 -0.59
C GLY A 13 1.42 5.39 0.64
N ILE A 14 2.05 5.35 1.83
CA ILE A 14 1.47 5.94 3.06
C ILE A 14 1.23 7.43 2.85
N LYS A 15 2.26 8.18 2.44
CA LYS A 15 2.16 9.63 2.24
C LYS A 15 1.05 9.96 1.23
N LYS A 16 1.02 9.26 0.11
CA LYS A 16 0.03 9.44 -0.95
C LYS A 16 -1.38 9.21 -0.44
N PHE A 17 -1.61 8.15 0.34
CA PHE A 17 -2.93 7.87 0.92
C PHE A 17 -3.44 9.05 1.77
N TYR A 18 -2.63 9.52 2.73
CA TYR A 18 -3.06 10.62 3.61
C TYR A 18 -3.18 11.96 2.86
N SER A 19 -2.33 12.18 1.86
CA SER A 19 -2.40 13.34 0.97
C SER A 19 -3.69 13.34 0.16
N ASP A 20 -4.04 12.22 -0.47
CA ASP A 20 -5.26 12.06 -1.29
C ASP A 20 -6.54 12.26 -0.45
N LEU A 21 -6.54 11.90 0.84
CA LEU A 21 -7.69 12.14 1.74
C LEU A 21 -8.02 13.63 1.91
N VAL A 22 -7.03 14.51 1.77
CA VAL A 22 -7.17 15.96 1.98
C VAL A 22 -6.76 16.76 0.73
N GLU A 23 -6.85 16.14 -0.46
CA GLU A 23 -6.54 16.79 -1.75
C GLU A 23 -5.14 17.44 -1.82
N GLY A 24 -4.18 16.87 -1.11
CA GLY A 24 -2.81 17.37 -1.10
C GLY A 24 -2.58 18.63 -0.27
N ASP A 25 -3.56 19.09 0.51
CA ASP A 25 -3.36 20.19 1.45
C ASP A 25 -2.46 19.74 2.62
N GLU A 26 -1.22 20.20 2.63
CA GLU A 26 -0.24 19.89 3.68
C GLU A 26 -0.65 20.41 5.06
N HIS A 27 -1.37 21.54 5.15
CA HIS A 27 -1.89 22.05 6.42
C HIS A 27 -3.03 21.18 6.94
N ALA A 28 -3.89 20.69 6.04
CA ALA A 28 -4.92 19.72 6.40
C ALA A 28 -4.30 18.38 6.83
N MET A 29 -3.23 17.91 6.18
CA MET A 29 -2.52 16.70 6.60
C MET A 29 -2.02 16.80 8.05
N GLN A 30 -1.53 17.97 8.47
CA GLN A 30 -1.06 18.19 9.85
C GLN A 30 -2.18 18.12 10.90
N LYS A 31 -3.45 18.29 10.50
CA LYS A 31 -4.62 18.12 11.38
C LYS A 31 -4.96 16.65 11.64
N ILE A 32 -4.41 15.72 10.87
CA ILE A 32 -4.65 14.28 11.06
C ILE A 32 -3.79 13.79 12.21
N ASP A 33 -4.43 13.58 13.36
CA ASP A 33 -3.75 13.18 14.58
C ASP A 33 -3.43 11.66 14.63
N PRO A 34 -2.47 11.24 15.47
CA PRO A 34 -2.10 9.83 15.60
C PRO A 34 -3.25 8.91 16.03
N ALA A 35 -4.21 9.37 16.83
CA ALA A 35 -5.35 8.54 17.24
C ALA A 35 -6.33 8.32 16.08
N THR A 36 -6.50 9.31 15.20
CA THR A 36 -7.22 9.16 13.92
C THR A 36 -6.55 8.09 13.05
N VAL A 37 -5.23 8.17 12.83
CA VAL A 37 -4.46 7.16 12.08
C VAL A 37 -4.65 5.76 12.69
N LYS A 38 -4.51 5.64 14.01
CA LYS A 38 -4.64 4.36 14.72
C LYS A 38 -6.04 3.74 14.62
N ALA A 39 -7.08 4.57 14.57
CA ALA A 39 -8.45 4.08 14.42
C ALA A 39 -8.75 3.58 13.00
N MET A 40 -8.03 4.12 12.00
CA MET A 40 -8.23 3.84 10.59
C MET A 40 -7.37 2.70 10.07
N GLU A 41 -6.13 2.56 10.54
CA GLU A 41 -5.19 1.55 10.03
C GLU A 41 -5.77 0.13 9.99
N LEU A 42 -5.34 -0.65 9.00
CA LEU A 42 -5.80 -2.02 8.78
C LEU A 42 -7.32 -2.17 8.56
N ARG A 43 -8.01 -1.10 8.16
CA ARG A 43 -9.42 -1.16 7.74
C ARG A 43 -9.55 -1.00 6.25
N ALA A 44 -10.53 -1.70 5.66
CA ALA A 44 -10.81 -1.62 4.23
C ALA A 44 -12.25 -1.13 4.00
N PRO A 45 -12.56 0.18 4.17
CA PRO A 45 -13.93 0.69 4.13
C PRO A 45 -14.65 0.45 2.80
N ARG A 46 -13.92 0.32 1.68
CA ARG A 46 -14.51 -0.03 0.39
C ARG A 46 -14.93 -1.49 0.29
N ALA A 47 -14.13 -2.41 0.84
CA ALA A 47 -14.34 -3.85 0.73
C ALA A 47 -15.13 -4.46 1.91
N SER A 48 -15.12 -3.81 3.07
CA SER A 48 -15.67 -4.31 4.34
C SER A 48 -16.74 -3.37 4.87
N THR A 49 -18.01 -3.78 4.77
CA THR A 49 -19.13 -3.00 5.33
C THR A 49 -19.02 -2.80 6.84
N LYS A 50 -18.40 -3.75 7.55
CA LYS A 50 -18.13 -3.63 8.99
C LYS A 50 -17.18 -2.47 9.28
N ASP A 51 -16.08 -2.39 8.53
CA ASP A 51 -15.10 -1.31 8.66
C ASP A 51 -15.69 0.03 8.24
N ALA A 52 -16.47 0.04 7.15
CA ALA A 52 -17.16 1.23 6.70
C ALA A 52 -18.09 1.79 7.79
N LYS A 53 -18.95 0.96 8.37
CA LYS A 53 -19.86 1.37 9.46
C LYS A 53 -19.11 1.86 10.69
N PHE A 54 -18.03 1.18 11.06
CA PHE A 54 -17.19 1.58 12.19
C PHE A 54 -16.61 2.98 11.97
N LEU A 55 -15.99 3.22 10.81
CA LEU A 55 -15.36 4.49 10.49
C LEU A 55 -16.38 5.61 10.32
N TYR A 56 -17.49 5.36 9.64
CA TYR A 56 -18.60 6.30 9.51
C TYR A 56 -19.04 6.84 10.89
N GLY A 57 -19.34 5.96 11.83
CA GLY A 57 -19.77 6.38 13.18
C GLY A 57 -18.71 7.16 13.95
N LYS A 58 -17.41 6.90 13.71
CA LYS A 58 -16.32 7.64 14.35
C LYS A 58 -16.12 9.02 13.73
N ILE A 59 -16.20 9.13 12.39
CA ILE A 59 -16.03 10.39 11.65
C ILE A 59 -17.19 11.34 11.96
N TYR A 60 -18.44 10.91 11.73
CA TYR A 60 -19.61 11.77 11.95
C TYR A 60 -19.88 12.05 13.43
N GLY A 61 -19.33 11.23 14.34
CA GLY A 61 -19.31 11.50 15.77
C GLY A 61 -18.15 12.40 16.23
N ALA A 62 -17.37 12.98 15.31
CA ALA A 62 -16.18 13.80 15.56
C ALA A 62 -15.14 13.14 16.51
N ARG A 63 -15.11 11.80 16.57
CA ARG A 63 -14.16 11.03 17.39
C ARG A 63 -12.82 10.85 16.70
N ILE A 64 -12.82 10.94 15.38
CA ILE A 64 -11.62 11.01 14.52
C ILE A 64 -11.83 12.16 13.53
N PHE A 65 -10.75 12.75 13.04
CA PHE A 65 -10.80 14.02 12.30
C PHE A 65 -11.53 15.14 13.08
N SER A 66 -11.29 15.24 14.39
CA SER A 66 -11.95 16.21 15.27
C SER A 66 -11.53 17.66 14.96
N ALA A 67 -10.31 17.85 14.44
CA ALA A 67 -9.78 19.15 14.00
C ALA A 67 -10.37 19.67 12.68
N PHE A 68 -11.24 18.89 12.03
CA PHE A 68 -11.94 19.27 10.81
C PHE A 68 -13.39 19.67 11.11
N SER A 69 -13.98 20.48 10.25
CA SER A 69 -15.40 20.83 10.27
C SER A 69 -16.27 19.68 9.74
N ASP A 70 -17.59 19.74 9.97
CA ASP A 70 -18.52 18.73 9.46
C ASP A 70 -18.48 18.57 7.93
N PRO A 71 -18.45 19.64 7.11
CA PRO A 71 -18.30 19.51 5.67
C PRO A 71 -16.98 18.86 5.24
N GLU A 72 -15.86 19.24 5.87
CA GLU A 72 -14.55 18.63 5.60
C GLU A 72 -14.56 17.13 5.92
N ARG A 73 -15.14 16.74 7.06
CA ARG A 73 -15.29 15.32 7.44
C ARG A 73 -16.13 14.52 6.46
N ALA A 74 -17.21 15.09 5.94
CA ALA A 74 -18.06 14.42 4.95
C ALA A 74 -17.29 14.13 3.66
N GLU A 75 -16.45 15.07 3.23
CA GLU A 75 -15.63 14.91 2.04
C GLU A 75 -14.45 13.94 2.25
N ILE A 76 -13.78 14.00 3.41
CA ILE A 76 -12.79 12.98 3.82
C ILE A 76 -13.41 11.59 3.78
N TRP A 77 -14.62 11.43 4.31
CA TRP A 77 -15.34 10.17 4.27
C TRP A 77 -15.59 9.69 2.83
N ARG A 78 -16.05 10.58 1.95
CA ARG A 78 -16.27 10.25 0.53
C ARG A 78 -15.01 9.70 -0.13
N ARG A 79 -13.87 10.36 0.08
CA ARG A 79 -12.57 9.92 -0.49
C ARG A 79 -12.10 8.61 0.12
N LEU A 80 -12.25 8.45 1.44
CA LEU A 80 -11.90 7.23 2.16
C LEU A 80 -12.66 6.01 1.65
N GLN A 81 -13.93 6.17 1.24
CA GLN A 81 -14.72 5.08 0.64
C GLN A 81 -14.23 4.66 -0.76
N MET A 82 -13.51 5.52 -1.46
CA MET A 82 -12.97 5.18 -2.79
C MET A 82 -11.66 4.40 -2.71
N PHE A 83 -10.96 4.47 -1.56
CA PHE A 83 -9.67 3.82 -1.40
C PHE A 83 -9.79 2.29 -1.45
N GLU A 84 -9.00 1.68 -2.34
CA GLU A 84 -8.93 0.24 -2.53
C GLU A 84 -7.78 -0.34 -1.69
N GLY A 85 -8.10 -0.95 -0.55
CA GLY A 85 -7.11 -1.64 0.28
C GLY A 85 -7.29 -1.39 1.76
N LEU A 86 -6.33 -1.90 2.54
CA LEU A 86 -6.21 -1.62 3.96
C LEU A 86 -5.56 -0.25 4.14
N VAL A 87 -6.14 0.59 4.99
CA VAL A 87 -5.54 1.89 5.32
C VAL A 87 -4.13 1.66 5.86
N PRO A 88 -3.10 2.24 5.23
CA PRO A 88 -1.73 2.01 5.64
C PRO A 88 -1.33 2.96 6.78
N SER A 89 -0.34 2.55 7.57
CA SER A 89 0.27 3.38 8.62
C SER A 89 1.75 3.04 8.80
N LEU A 90 2.47 3.82 9.62
CA LEU A 90 3.84 3.47 9.99
C LEU A 90 3.88 2.18 10.82
N ASP A 91 2.85 1.90 11.63
CA ASP A 91 2.75 0.64 12.37
C ASP A 91 2.60 -0.55 11.41
N THR A 92 1.78 -0.43 10.36
CA THR A 92 1.67 -1.50 9.34
C THR A 92 2.97 -1.65 8.57
N PHE A 93 3.64 -0.54 8.22
CA PHE A 93 4.95 -0.57 7.59
C PHE A 93 5.99 -1.34 8.40
N PHE A 94 6.13 -1.08 9.70
CA PHE A 94 7.12 -1.78 10.51
C PHE A 94 6.85 -3.28 10.60
N ASN A 95 5.57 -3.69 10.67
CA ASN A 95 5.19 -5.10 10.62
C ASN A 95 5.51 -5.73 9.25
N ASP A 96 5.16 -5.03 8.17
CA ASP A 96 5.34 -5.52 6.81
C ASP A 96 6.82 -5.58 6.41
N VAL A 97 7.66 -4.67 6.89
CA VAL A 97 9.11 -4.67 6.61
C VAL A 97 9.78 -5.94 7.12
N LEU A 98 9.36 -6.46 8.27
CA LEU A 98 9.88 -7.73 8.80
C LEU A 98 9.54 -8.90 7.88
N TYR A 99 8.30 -8.91 7.37
CA TYR A 99 7.86 -9.93 6.41
C TYR A 99 8.57 -9.78 5.05
N LEU A 100 8.66 -8.56 4.53
CA LEU A 100 9.31 -8.26 3.26
C LEU A 100 10.81 -8.59 3.27
N GLU A 101 11.49 -8.44 4.40
CA GLU A 101 12.89 -8.83 4.54
C GLU A 101 13.11 -10.33 4.28
N LEU A 102 12.24 -11.18 4.83
CA LEU A 102 12.30 -12.63 4.60
C LEU A 102 12.04 -12.99 3.13
N LEU A 103 11.12 -12.27 2.48
CA LEU A 103 10.83 -12.45 1.06
C LEU A 103 11.99 -12.00 0.18
N VAL A 104 12.56 -10.82 0.45
CA VAL A 104 13.72 -10.28 -0.28
C VAL A 104 14.88 -11.26 -0.22
N ASP A 105 15.18 -11.81 0.96
CA ASP A 105 16.25 -12.79 1.12
C ASP A 105 15.98 -14.08 0.32
N SER A 106 14.73 -14.54 0.31
CA SER A 106 14.31 -15.73 -0.44
C SER A 106 14.45 -15.52 -1.95
N VAL A 107 13.96 -14.38 -2.46
CA VAL A 107 14.04 -14.04 -3.89
C VAL A 107 15.50 -13.84 -4.32
N ARG A 108 16.33 -13.19 -3.49
CA ARG A 108 17.77 -13.02 -3.79
C ARG A 108 18.48 -14.37 -3.90
N ARG A 109 18.17 -15.34 -3.03
CA ARG A 109 18.73 -16.70 -3.12
C ARG A 109 18.28 -17.42 -4.39
N LEU A 110 16.99 -17.36 -4.71
CA LEU A 110 16.43 -18.01 -5.90
C LEU A 110 17.03 -17.45 -7.20
N THR A 111 17.20 -16.14 -7.25
CA THR A 111 17.70 -15.44 -8.43
C THR A 111 19.21 -15.25 -8.44
N GLN A 112 19.92 -15.63 -7.37
CA GLN A 112 21.37 -15.42 -7.24
C GLN A 112 21.77 -13.95 -7.43
N ILE A 113 20.92 -13.01 -7.01
CA ILE A 113 21.19 -11.57 -7.10
C ILE A 113 22.02 -11.14 -5.87
N PRO A 114 23.21 -10.53 -6.05
CA PRO A 114 24.05 -10.06 -4.96
C PRO A 114 23.35 -9.03 -4.06
N ASN A 115 23.64 -9.05 -2.75
CA ASN A 115 23.01 -8.17 -1.75
C ASN A 115 23.29 -6.67 -1.97
N ASN A 116 24.34 -6.32 -2.71
CA ASN A 116 24.70 -4.95 -3.03
C ASN A 116 24.06 -4.43 -4.34
N ALA A 117 23.30 -5.28 -5.05
CA ALA A 117 22.57 -4.90 -6.24
C ALA A 117 21.09 -4.60 -5.92
N SER A 118 20.50 -3.66 -6.67
CA SER A 118 19.05 -3.42 -6.66
C SER A 118 18.32 -4.69 -7.06
N LEU A 119 17.46 -5.21 -6.17
CA LEU A 119 16.69 -6.41 -6.45
C LEU A 119 15.70 -6.15 -7.59
N ILE A 120 14.99 -5.02 -7.53
CA ILE A 120 13.93 -4.67 -8.48
C ILE A 120 14.50 -4.46 -9.88
N GLU A 121 15.56 -3.67 -10.02
CA GLU A 121 16.18 -3.45 -11.33
C GLU A 121 16.75 -4.75 -11.91
N ALA A 122 17.37 -5.60 -11.07
CA ALA A 122 17.93 -6.87 -11.52
C ALA A 122 16.84 -7.86 -11.94
N LEU A 123 15.69 -7.87 -11.26
CA LEU A 123 14.51 -8.64 -11.68
C LEU A 123 13.97 -8.11 -13.01
N GLN A 124 13.77 -6.79 -13.14
CA GLN A 124 13.30 -6.17 -14.39
C GLN A 124 14.20 -6.48 -15.59
N LYS A 125 15.53 -6.51 -15.38
CA LYS A 125 16.50 -6.87 -16.43
C LYS A 125 16.49 -8.36 -16.79
N ARG A 126 16.14 -9.25 -15.86
CA ARG A 126 16.11 -10.70 -16.07
C ARG A 126 14.79 -11.19 -16.65
N PHE A 127 13.69 -10.62 -16.18
CA PHE A 127 12.34 -10.95 -16.62
C PHE A 127 11.86 -9.90 -17.61
N THR A 128 12.54 -9.83 -18.74
CA THR A 128 12.09 -9.06 -19.89
C THR A 128 11.01 -9.87 -20.60
N GLY A 129 9.95 -9.23 -21.09
CA GLY A 129 8.86 -9.89 -21.84
C GLY A 129 9.30 -10.50 -23.19
N VAL A 130 10.57 -10.84 -23.34
CA VAL A 130 11.14 -11.54 -24.48
C VAL A 130 10.41 -12.88 -24.62
N ASN A 131 9.84 -13.12 -25.80
CA ASN A 131 8.97 -14.25 -26.13
C ASN A 131 7.56 -14.24 -25.50
N GLN A 132 7.08 -13.08 -25.01
CA GLN A 132 5.67 -12.86 -24.68
C GLN A 132 4.95 -12.13 -25.83
N GLU A 133 3.69 -12.50 -26.08
CA GLU A 133 2.80 -11.82 -27.03
C GLU A 133 1.87 -10.89 -26.25
N ASP A 134 1.55 -9.72 -26.82
CA ASP A 134 0.71 -8.73 -26.14
C ASP A 134 -0.69 -9.31 -25.87
N GLY A 135 -1.13 -9.24 -24.62
CA GLY A 135 -2.39 -9.85 -24.16
C GLY A 135 -2.36 -11.37 -23.91
N LEU A 136 -1.23 -12.06 -24.10
CA LEU A 136 -1.12 -13.52 -23.88
C LEU A 136 -0.01 -13.87 -22.87
N ILE A 137 -0.41 -14.48 -21.74
CA ILE A 137 0.52 -14.89 -20.68
C ILE A 137 0.94 -16.34 -20.92
N ARG A 138 2.22 -16.57 -21.24
CA ARG A 138 2.75 -17.93 -21.36
C ARG A 138 2.98 -18.55 -19.98
N ILE A 139 2.17 -19.54 -19.62
CA ILE A 139 2.31 -20.33 -18.39
C ILE A 139 3.14 -21.58 -18.71
N GLN A 140 4.24 -21.76 -17.98
CA GLN A 140 5.02 -23.00 -18.02
C GLN A 140 4.26 -24.11 -17.30
N ARG A 141 3.88 -25.18 -18.01
CA ARG A 141 3.18 -26.36 -17.44
C ARG A 141 4.14 -27.48 -17.09
N THR A 142 5.21 -27.64 -17.85
CA THR A 142 6.30 -28.61 -17.60
C THR A 142 7.64 -27.92 -17.86
N GLU A 143 8.78 -28.57 -17.58
CA GLU A 143 10.11 -28.00 -17.82
C GLU A 143 10.30 -27.46 -19.25
N ASP A 144 9.60 -28.06 -20.20
CA ASP A 144 9.73 -27.88 -21.65
C ASP A 144 8.44 -27.42 -22.35
N ALA A 145 7.30 -27.33 -21.65
CA ALA A 145 6.02 -26.92 -22.24
C ALA A 145 5.48 -25.59 -21.70
N PHE A 146 5.12 -24.70 -22.63
CA PHE A 146 4.50 -23.41 -22.36
C PHE A 146 3.15 -23.32 -23.07
N VAL A 147 2.10 -22.89 -22.37
CA VAL A 147 0.76 -22.66 -22.91
C VAL A 147 0.36 -21.20 -22.73
N HIS A 148 -0.55 -20.70 -23.58
CA HIS A 148 -1.17 -19.38 -23.40
C HIS A 148 -2.48 -19.50 -22.60
#